data_AF-A0A1A8D3R5-F1
#
_entry.id   AF-A0A1A8D3R5-F1
#
_cell.length_a   1.000
_cell.length_b   1.000
_cell.length_c   1.000
_cell.angle_alpha   90.00
_cell.angle_beta   90.00
_cell.angle_gamma   90.00
#
_symmetry.space_group_name_H-M   'P 1'
#
loop_
_entity.id
_entity.type
_entity.pdbx_description
1 polymer ?
#
loop_
_entity_poly.entity_id
_entity_poly.type
_entity_poly.pdbx_seq_one_letter_code
_entity_poly.pdbx_strand_id
1 'polypeptide(L)'
;MSVILGFRFIRTDAYIRAMTENRVVITEFGTAAYPDPCKNIFSRFFTYFKGIEVTDNCMVNIYPIGEDFYAVTETNYITKVDPDTLETVKKVDLCKYVSVNGVTAHPHTEADGTIYNIGNCFGKNMSLAYNIVKIPPAQKDESDPVEKSQVVLQLPSSERLKPSYVHSFGMTSNYFVFVEQPVKINLLKFLSAWSVRGTTYMDCFESNESMGTWFHLATKNPADYLKNHKFRTSAFNVFHHINTYEEEGFVVVDLCTWKGHDFVYNYLYLANLREEWEEVKRAAVKAPQPEVRRYVLPLDVHREERGKNLVSLSYTTATAVLHSDGTVWLEPEVLFSGPRQAFEFPQINYSQCSGKKYSFAYGLGLNHFIPDRIVKLNVQTKETRAWQEDDCYPSEPLFVPTPGATKEDDGVLLSIVVKPGAERPGFLLVLDAVELKELARAEVNTIIPVTLHGMFRPKPSS
;
A
#
# COMPACT_ATOMS: atom_id res chain seq x y z
N MET A 1 4.15 19.33 28.52
CA MET A 1 3.48 18.57 27.43
C MET A 1 3.51 17.11 27.83
N SER A 2 2.39 16.39 27.74
CA SER A 2 2.32 14.95 28.04
C SER A 2 1.92 14.18 26.79
N VAL A 3 2.48 12.99 26.62
CA VAL A 3 2.14 12.04 25.55
C VAL A 3 1.62 10.77 26.22
N ILE A 4 0.54 10.20 25.69
CA ILE A 4 -0.05 8.95 26.16
C ILE A 4 -0.03 7.97 25.00
N LEU A 5 0.41 6.73 25.25
CA LEU A 5 0.33 5.64 24.29
C LEU A 5 -0.73 4.65 24.77
N GLY A 6 -1.67 4.30 23.90
CA GLY A 6 -2.75 3.34 24.16
C GLY A 6 -2.77 2.28 23.06
N PHE A 7 -3.06 1.03 23.44
CA PHE A 7 -3.08 -0.11 22.53
C PHE A 7 -4.26 -1.01 22.82
N ARG A 8 -5.00 -1.42 21.79
CA ARG A 8 -6.04 -2.45 21.87
C ARG A 8 -6.01 -3.33 20.64
N PHE A 9 -6.28 -4.63 20.82
CA PHE A 9 -6.59 -5.51 19.71
C PHE A 9 -7.95 -5.16 19.13
N ILE A 10 -8.01 -5.08 17.80
CA ILE A 10 -9.28 -4.93 17.07
C ILE A 10 -10.06 -6.24 17.24
N ARG A 11 -11.31 -6.14 17.69
CA ARG A 11 -12.21 -7.27 17.97
C ARG A 11 -12.89 -7.75 16.67
N THR A 12 -12.07 -8.20 15.72
CA THR A 12 -12.51 -8.78 14.44
C THR A 12 -13.05 -10.20 14.64
N ASP A 13 -13.75 -10.77 13.64
CA ASP A 13 -14.18 -12.17 13.70
C ASP A 13 -12.98 -13.11 13.81
N ALA A 14 -11.89 -12.82 13.08
CA ALA A 14 -10.64 -13.57 13.17
C ALA A 14 -10.10 -13.60 14.60
N TYR A 15 -10.02 -12.44 15.26
CA TYR A 15 -9.51 -12.33 16.63
C TYR A 15 -10.47 -12.96 17.66
N ILE A 16 -11.76 -12.59 17.63
CA ILE A 16 -12.76 -13.07 18.61
C ILE A 16 -12.86 -14.59 18.55
N ARG A 17 -12.92 -15.18 17.35
CA ARG A 17 -13.02 -16.64 17.21
C ARG A 17 -11.73 -17.33 17.60
N ALA A 18 -10.56 -16.76 17.28
CA ALA A 18 -9.30 -17.32 17.73
C ALA A 18 -9.19 -17.35 19.25
N MET A 19 -9.62 -16.29 19.94
CA MET A 19 -9.66 -16.24 21.40
C MET A 19 -10.71 -17.18 22.00
N THR A 20 -11.86 -17.32 21.34
CA THR A 20 -12.96 -18.21 21.80
C THR A 20 -12.60 -19.68 21.66
N GLU A 21 -11.97 -20.06 20.56
CA GLU A 21 -11.66 -21.46 20.22
C GLU A 21 -10.20 -21.85 20.57
N ASN A 22 -9.39 -20.92 21.07
CA ASN A 22 -7.98 -21.07 21.40
C ASN A 22 -7.13 -21.71 20.27
N ARG A 23 -7.38 -21.27 19.02
CA ARG A 23 -6.70 -21.75 17.81
C ARG A 23 -6.89 -20.76 16.66
N VAL A 24 -6.15 -20.92 15.57
CA VAL A 24 -6.44 -20.20 14.32
C VAL A 24 -7.73 -20.75 13.70
N VAL A 25 -8.73 -19.89 13.54
CA VAL A 25 -10.06 -20.27 13.04
C VAL A 25 -10.32 -19.76 11.63
N ILE A 26 -9.80 -18.58 11.28
CA ILE A 26 -9.90 -17.98 9.94
C ILE A 26 -8.52 -18.07 9.28
N THR A 27 -8.49 -18.44 8.00
CA THR A 27 -7.24 -18.48 7.22
C THR A 27 -6.73 -17.07 7.00
N GLU A 28 -5.47 -16.82 7.35
CA GLU A 28 -4.77 -15.56 7.12
C GLU A 28 -3.91 -15.64 5.86
N PHE A 29 -3.25 -14.53 5.50
CA PHE A 29 -2.48 -14.38 4.26
C PHE A 29 -1.55 -15.58 3.95
N GLY A 30 -0.72 -15.98 4.92
CA GLY A 30 0.22 -17.11 4.80
C GLY A 30 0.01 -18.18 5.88
N THR A 31 -1.18 -18.29 6.47
CA THR A 31 -1.45 -19.29 7.52
C THR A 31 -2.85 -19.85 7.39
N ALA A 32 -2.95 -21.15 7.07
CA ALA A 32 -4.22 -21.84 6.93
C ALA A 32 -4.87 -22.12 8.28
N ALA A 33 -6.17 -21.89 8.40
CA ALA A 33 -6.95 -22.43 9.50
C ALA A 33 -7.22 -23.92 9.27
N TYR A 34 -7.10 -24.72 10.33
CA TYR A 34 -7.44 -26.15 10.28
C TYR A 34 -8.79 -26.43 10.96
N PRO A 35 -9.56 -27.43 10.48
CA PRO A 35 -10.79 -27.84 11.14
C PRO A 35 -10.50 -28.35 12.55
N ASP A 36 -11.40 -28.05 13.49
CA ASP A 36 -11.35 -28.51 14.88
C ASP A 36 -11.09 -30.03 14.96
N PRO A 37 -10.00 -30.46 15.65
CA PRO A 37 -9.67 -31.88 15.80
C PRO A 37 -10.68 -32.66 16.65
N CYS A 38 -11.47 -31.98 17.49
CA CYS A 38 -12.45 -32.59 18.39
C CYS A 38 -13.83 -32.78 17.72
N LYS A 39 -14.03 -32.29 16.50
CA LYS A 39 -15.30 -32.42 15.76
C LYS A 39 -15.44 -33.78 15.07
N ASN A 40 -16.44 -34.56 15.48
CA ASN A 40 -16.84 -35.82 14.83
C ASN A 40 -17.19 -35.60 13.34
N ILE A 41 -16.97 -36.64 12.51
CA ILE A 41 -17.12 -36.63 11.04
C ILE A 41 -18.45 -36.00 10.56
N PHE A 42 -19.56 -36.20 11.28
CA PHE A 42 -20.87 -35.60 10.95
C PHE A 42 -20.94 -34.07 11.15
N SER A 43 -20.24 -33.51 12.14
CA SER A 43 -20.18 -32.05 12.36
C SER A 43 -19.23 -31.35 11.38
N ARG A 44 -18.23 -32.08 10.85
CA ARG A 44 -17.38 -31.62 9.75
C ARG A 44 -18.17 -31.41 8.45
N PHE A 45 -19.20 -32.22 8.20
CA PHE A 45 -20.05 -32.11 7.01
C PHE A 45 -20.86 -30.80 6.99
N PHE A 46 -21.41 -30.37 8.14
CA PHE A 46 -22.10 -29.07 8.25
C PHE A 46 -21.17 -27.85 8.16
N THR A 47 -19.89 -28.01 8.51
CA THR A 47 -18.90 -26.92 8.38
C THR A 47 -18.56 -26.66 6.91
N TYR A 48 -18.69 -27.68 6.05
CA TYR A 48 -18.45 -27.58 4.61
C TYR A 48 -19.52 -26.75 3.86
N PHE A 49 -20.69 -26.49 4.47
CA PHE A 49 -21.80 -25.74 3.86
C PHE A 49 -21.91 -24.28 4.30
N LYS A 50 -21.07 -23.80 5.23
CA LYS A 50 -20.92 -22.37 5.49
C LYS A 50 -19.93 -21.81 4.46
N GLY A 51 -20.35 -20.80 3.70
CA GLY A 51 -19.55 -20.19 2.64
C GLY A 51 -18.15 -19.73 3.11
N ILE A 52 -17.30 -19.37 2.15
CA ILE A 52 -15.89 -19.03 2.39
C ILE A 52 -15.77 -17.88 3.41
N GLU A 53 -15.01 -18.13 4.48
CA GLU A 53 -14.74 -17.14 5.51
C GLU A 53 -13.45 -16.37 5.14
N VAL A 54 -13.63 -15.24 4.46
CA VAL A 54 -12.55 -14.29 4.14
C VAL A 54 -12.08 -13.57 5.41
N THR A 55 -10.78 -13.39 5.59
CA THR A 55 -10.22 -12.70 6.77
C THR A 55 -10.69 -11.24 6.87
N ASP A 56 -10.99 -10.83 8.09
CA ASP A 56 -11.26 -9.46 8.49
C ASP A 56 -10.19 -8.93 9.45
N ASN A 57 -9.02 -9.56 9.50
CA ASN A 57 -7.87 -9.11 10.26
C ASN A 57 -7.31 -7.79 9.69
N CYS A 58 -7.90 -6.68 10.13
CA CYS A 58 -7.63 -5.31 9.68
C CYS A 58 -6.33 -4.74 10.27
N MET A 59 -5.19 -5.34 9.95
CA MET A 59 -3.89 -5.03 10.56
C MET A 59 -2.97 -4.11 9.73
N VAL A 60 -3.43 -3.61 8.57
CA VAL A 60 -2.55 -2.93 7.60
C VAL A 60 -2.53 -1.42 7.80
N ASN A 61 -3.69 -0.78 7.82
CA ASN A 61 -3.79 0.69 7.90
C ASN A 61 -5.07 1.13 8.62
N ILE A 62 -5.20 2.43 8.87
CA ILE A 62 -6.40 3.11 9.35
C ILE A 62 -6.58 4.43 8.60
N TYR A 63 -7.80 4.73 8.15
CA TYR A 63 -8.11 6.00 7.49
C TYR A 63 -9.53 6.49 7.79
N PRO A 64 -9.80 7.81 7.66
CA PRO A 64 -11.12 8.36 7.91
C PRO A 64 -12.03 8.16 6.70
N ILE A 65 -13.32 7.93 6.94
CA ILE A 65 -14.41 8.03 5.95
C ILE A 65 -15.50 8.90 6.58
N GLY A 66 -15.70 10.11 6.06
CA GLY A 66 -16.53 11.10 6.74
C GLY A 66 -15.96 11.44 8.11
N GLU A 67 -16.75 11.29 9.17
CA GLU A 67 -16.35 11.51 10.56
C GLU A 67 -15.82 10.24 11.26
N ASP A 68 -15.95 9.10 10.61
CA ASP A 68 -15.64 7.79 11.15
C ASP A 68 -14.24 7.30 10.75
N PHE A 69 -13.67 6.37 11.53
CA PHE A 69 -12.35 5.79 11.27
C PHE A 69 -12.45 4.29 11.05
N TYR A 70 -11.75 3.80 10.03
CA TYR A 70 -11.79 2.39 9.63
C TYR A 70 -10.38 1.82 9.60
N ALA A 71 -10.14 0.80 10.42
CA ALA A 71 -8.99 -0.07 10.27
C ALA A 71 -9.23 -1.05 9.12
N VAL A 72 -8.18 -1.34 8.35
CA VAL A 72 -8.29 -2.09 7.10
C VAL A 72 -7.22 -3.15 6.90
N THR A 73 -7.54 -4.09 6.03
CA THR A 73 -6.62 -5.00 5.33
C THR A 73 -6.90 -4.88 3.84
N GLU A 74 -6.56 -5.89 3.04
CA GLU A 74 -6.75 -5.88 1.58
C GLU A 74 -7.92 -6.75 1.10
N THR A 75 -8.88 -7.02 1.98
CA THR A 75 -10.09 -7.78 1.67
C THR A 75 -11.30 -6.85 1.49
N ASN A 76 -12.50 -7.41 1.37
CA ASN A 76 -13.75 -6.65 1.35
C ASN A 76 -14.21 -6.18 2.74
N TYR A 77 -13.58 -6.66 3.81
CA TYR A 77 -13.94 -6.30 5.18
C TYR A 77 -13.08 -5.16 5.70
N ILE A 78 -13.75 -4.11 6.19
CA ILE A 78 -13.13 -3.01 6.93
C ILE A 78 -13.80 -2.90 8.30
N THR A 79 -13.06 -2.43 9.31
CA THR A 79 -13.55 -2.39 10.69
C THR A 79 -13.57 -0.97 11.22
N LYS A 80 -14.76 -0.44 11.47
CA LYS A 80 -14.96 0.85 12.14
C LYS A 80 -14.43 0.77 13.57
N VAL A 81 -13.62 1.75 13.96
CA VAL A 81 -13.03 1.87 15.29
C VAL A 81 -13.26 3.26 15.85
N ASP A 82 -13.35 3.36 17.18
CA ASP A 82 -13.37 4.64 17.89
C ASP A 82 -11.92 5.14 18.04
N PRO A 83 -11.57 6.32 17.50
CA PRO A 83 -10.19 6.80 17.49
C PRO A 83 -9.70 7.28 18.87
N ASP A 84 -10.59 7.53 19.83
CA ASP A 84 -10.25 8.05 21.15
C ASP A 84 -10.15 6.93 22.20
N THR A 85 -11.04 5.94 22.14
CA THR A 85 -11.08 4.79 23.07
C THR A 85 -10.43 3.51 22.52
N LEU A 86 -10.11 3.49 21.22
CA LEU A 86 -9.61 2.35 20.47
C LEU A 86 -10.56 1.14 20.48
N GLU A 87 -11.85 1.38 20.73
CA GLU A 87 -12.87 0.33 20.71
C GLU A 87 -13.25 -0.07 19.28
N THR A 88 -13.50 -1.36 19.09
CA THR A 88 -14.05 -1.86 17.83
C THR A 88 -15.55 -1.61 17.81
N VAL A 89 -16.02 -0.89 16.79
CA VAL A 89 -17.41 -0.46 16.69
C VAL A 89 -18.22 -1.40 15.79
N LYS A 90 -17.78 -1.60 14.54
CA LYS A 90 -18.56 -2.33 13.54
C LYS A 90 -17.69 -2.90 12.41
N LYS A 91 -17.95 -4.14 12.03
CA LYS A 91 -17.47 -4.73 10.78
C LYS A 91 -18.34 -4.29 9.60
N VAL A 92 -17.72 -3.87 8.50
CA VAL A 92 -18.38 -3.46 7.26
C VAL A 92 -17.91 -4.32 6.10
N ASP A 93 -18.86 -4.76 5.29
CA ASP A 93 -18.63 -5.56 4.09
C ASP A 93 -18.85 -4.68 2.85
N LEU A 94 -17.77 -4.31 2.17
CA LEU A 94 -17.82 -3.42 1.01
C LEU A 94 -18.56 -4.03 -0.19
N CYS A 95 -18.63 -5.36 -0.29
CA CYS A 95 -19.35 -6.05 -1.36
C CYS A 95 -20.86 -5.77 -1.36
N LYS A 96 -21.41 -5.30 -0.23
CA LYS A 96 -22.82 -4.90 -0.11
C LYS A 96 -23.14 -3.58 -0.81
N TYR A 97 -22.12 -2.76 -1.06
CA TYR A 97 -22.28 -1.40 -1.57
C TYR A 97 -21.66 -1.21 -2.95
N VAL A 98 -20.54 -1.90 -3.22
CA VAL A 98 -19.81 -1.78 -4.49
C VAL A 98 -19.32 -3.14 -5.01
N SER A 99 -19.27 -3.25 -6.34
CA SER A 99 -18.82 -4.47 -7.02
C SER A 99 -17.30 -4.57 -7.03
N VAL A 100 -16.73 -5.08 -5.93
CA VAL A 100 -15.31 -5.39 -5.75
C VAL A 100 -15.18 -6.67 -4.93
N ASN A 101 -14.08 -7.40 -5.10
CA ASN A 101 -13.75 -8.57 -4.28
C ASN A 101 -12.94 -8.19 -3.03
N GLY A 102 -12.29 -7.04 -3.06
CA GLY A 102 -11.47 -6.43 -2.02
C GLY A 102 -10.92 -5.11 -2.53
N VAL A 103 -10.44 -4.26 -1.63
CA VAL A 103 -9.81 -2.97 -1.97
C VAL A 103 -8.45 -2.87 -1.30
N THR A 104 -7.60 -1.97 -1.78
CA THR A 104 -6.30 -1.75 -1.13
C THR A 104 -6.44 -1.11 0.25
N ALA A 105 -5.40 -1.24 1.07
CA ALA A 105 -5.28 -0.50 2.33
C ALA A 105 -4.78 0.96 2.14
N HIS A 106 -4.64 1.40 0.90
CA HIS A 106 -4.01 2.67 0.50
C HIS A 106 -4.96 3.52 -0.37
N PRO A 107 -6.10 3.96 0.18
CA PRO A 107 -6.96 4.89 -0.54
C PRO A 107 -6.29 6.26 -0.67
N HIS A 108 -6.69 6.99 -1.72
CA HIS A 108 -6.40 8.41 -1.83
C HIS A 108 -7.58 9.23 -1.31
N THR A 109 -7.30 10.20 -0.45
CA THR A 109 -8.30 11.18 0.04
C THR A 109 -8.06 12.55 -0.59
N GLU A 110 -9.12 13.18 -1.07
CA GLU A 110 -9.13 14.58 -1.52
C GLU A 110 -9.38 15.55 -0.37
N ALA A 111 -9.10 16.84 -0.60
CA ALA A 111 -9.26 17.88 0.42
C ALA A 111 -10.70 18.04 0.93
N ASP A 112 -11.71 17.67 0.12
CA ASP A 112 -13.12 17.71 0.52
C ASP A 112 -13.56 16.48 1.33
N GLY A 113 -12.69 15.49 1.51
CA GLY A 113 -12.98 14.22 2.17
C GLY A 113 -13.48 13.12 1.23
N THR A 114 -13.55 13.36 -0.09
CA THR A 114 -13.80 12.31 -1.08
C THR A 114 -12.67 11.29 -1.04
N ILE A 115 -13.02 10.01 -1.08
CA ILE A 115 -12.06 8.90 -1.07
C ILE A 115 -12.12 8.14 -2.38
N TYR A 116 -10.96 7.83 -2.93
CA TYR A 116 -10.78 6.93 -4.06
C TYR A 116 -9.97 5.71 -3.63
N ASN A 117 -10.39 4.53 -4.06
CA ASN A 117 -9.64 3.29 -3.85
C ASN A 117 -9.75 2.39 -5.09
N ILE A 118 -8.87 1.41 -5.22
CA ILE A 118 -8.87 0.42 -6.30
C ILE A 118 -9.09 -0.98 -5.74
N GLY A 119 -9.81 -1.81 -6.49
CA GLY A 119 -10.09 -3.18 -6.08
C GLY A 119 -10.30 -4.12 -7.26
N ASN A 120 -9.91 -5.38 -7.10
CA ASN A 120 -10.18 -6.43 -8.08
C ASN A 120 -11.69 -6.68 -8.18
N CYS A 121 -12.21 -6.96 -9.37
CA CYS A 121 -13.61 -7.27 -9.59
C CYS A 121 -13.80 -8.28 -10.74
N PHE A 122 -15.01 -8.85 -10.83
CA PHE A 122 -15.44 -9.56 -12.03
C PHE A 122 -15.88 -8.54 -13.09
N GLY A 123 -15.11 -8.45 -14.17
CA GLY A 123 -15.42 -7.68 -15.36
C GLY A 123 -16.42 -8.40 -16.28
N LYS A 124 -16.74 -7.75 -17.41
CA LYS A 124 -17.65 -8.31 -18.43
C LYS A 124 -17.06 -9.58 -19.07
N ASN A 125 -17.91 -10.45 -19.59
CA ASN A 125 -17.53 -11.65 -20.35
C ASN A 125 -16.61 -12.64 -19.59
N MET A 126 -16.84 -12.84 -18.29
CA MET A 126 -16.00 -13.74 -17.46
C MET A 126 -14.51 -13.35 -17.54
N SER A 127 -14.22 -12.06 -17.37
CA SER A 127 -12.86 -11.54 -17.23
C SER A 127 -12.71 -10.90 -15.86
N LEU A 128 -11.47 -10.81 -15.36
CA LEU A 128 -11.14 -10.02 -14.19
C LEU A 128 -10.71 -8.62 -14.61
N ALA A 129 -11.02 -7.66 -13.77
CA ALA A 129 -10.77 -6.24 -14.00
C ALA A 129 -10.48 -5.56 -12.65
N TYR A 130 -10.19 -4.26 -12.70
CA TYR A 130 -9.98 -3.44 -11.51
C TYR A 130 -10.98 -2.28 -11.52
N ASN A 131 -11.77 -2.13 -10.47
CA ASN A 131 -12.68 -1.00 -10.32
C ASN A 131 -12.01 0.08 -9.48
N ILE A 132 -12.08 1.33 -9.94
CA ILE A 132 -11.87 2.50 -9.09
C ILE A 132 -13.19 2.79 -8.39
N VAL A 133 -13.16 2.73 -7.07
CA VAL A 133 -14.27 3.05 -6.17
C VAL A 133 -14.12 4.48 -5.69
N LYS A 134 -15.24 5.20 -5.65
CA LYS A 134 -15.38 6.51 -5.03
C LYS A 134 -16.32 6.41 -3.84
N ILE A 135 -15.89 6.91 -2.69
CA ILE A 135 -16.75 7.14 -1.51
C ILE A 135 -16.85 8.66 -1.34
N PRO A 136 -18.07 9.24 -1.38
CA PRO A 136 -18.23 10.68 -1.21
C PRO A 136 -17.88 11.12 0.21
N PRO A 137 -17.67 12.43 0.46
CA PRO A 137 -17.52 12.93 1.82
C PRO A 137 -18.84 12.85 2.59
N ALA A 138 -18.81 13.14 3.90
CA ALA A 138 -20.01 13.25 4.72
C ALA A 138 -21.02 14.22 4.08
N GLN A 139 -22.28 13.80 4.00
CA GLN A 139 -23.36 14.56 3.38
C GLN A 139 -24.29 15.14 4.44
N LYS A 140 -25.05 16.19 4.09
CA LYS A 140 -25.99 16.86 5.02
C LYS A 140 -27.13 15.98 5.52
N ASP A 141 -27.40 14.87 4.85
CA ASP A 141 -28.45 13.93 5.21
C ASP A 141 -28.00 12.89 6.26
N GLU A 142 -26.79 13.04 6.82
CA GLU A 142 -26.21 12.21 7.89
C GLU A 142 -26.11 10.71 7.55
N SER A 143 -26.31 10.34 6.28
CA SER A 143 -26.11 8.97 5.82
C SER A 143 -24.64 8.56 5.86
N ASP A 144 -24.39 7.29 6.19
CA ASP A 144 -23.05 6.72 6.19
C ASP A 144 -22.45 6.80 4.77
N PRO A 145 -21.33 7.53 4.56
CA PRO A 145 -20.78 7.71 3.23
C PRO A 145 -20.41 6.41 2.53
N VAL A 146 -20.10 5.34 3.27
CA VAL A 146 -19.81 4.02 2.71
C VAL A 146 -21.01 3.47 1.93
N GLU A 147 -22.24 3.77 2.35
CA GLU A 147 -23.46 3.33 1.65
C GLU A 147 -23.65 4.00 0.29
N LYS A 148 -22.99 5.14 0.08
CA LYS A 148 -23.00 5.91 -1.18
C LYS A 148 -21.78 5.63 -2.06
N SER A 149 -21.04 4.56 -1.75
CA SER A 149 -19.91 4.12 -2.57
C SER A 149 -20.35 3.78 -3.99
N GLN A 150 -19.54 4.14 -4.98
CA GLN A 150 -19.82 3.85 -6.38
C GLN A 150 -18.56 3.49 -7.16
N VAL A 151 -18.72 2.67 -8.20
CA VAL A 151 -17.65 2.43 -9.19
C VAL A 151 -17.64 3.59 -10.18
N VAL A 152 -16.52 4.30 -10.29
CA VAL A 152 -16.36 5.42 -11.22
C VAL A 152 -15.66 5.05 -12.52
N LEU A 153 -14.85 3.98 -12.50
CA LEU A 153 -14.07 3.52 -13.64
C LEU A 153 -13.75 2.03 -13.50
N GLN A 154 -13.68 1.32 -14.63
CA GLN A 154 -13.15 -0.04 -14.70
C GLN A 154 -11.92 -0.09 -15.61
N LEU A 155 -10.81 -0.59 -15.09
CA LEU A 155 -9.54 -0.81 -15.77
C LEU A 155 -9.42 -2.29 -16.17
N PRO A 156 -8.82 -2.60 -17.34
CA PRO A 156 -8.65 -3.97 -17.79
C PRO A 156 -7.55 -4.70 -17.01
N SER A 157 -7.63 -6.03 -16.98
CA SER A 157 -6.52 -6.93 -16.61
C SER A 157 -5.76 -7.38 -17.85
N SER A 158 -4.43 -7.51 -17.76
CA SER A 158 -3.62 -8.10 -18.83
C SER A 158 -3.95 -9.57 -19.07
N GLU A 159 -4.40 -10.28 -18.03
CA GLU A 159 -4.79 -11.69 -18.10
C GLU A 159 -6.24 -11.89 -17.63
N ARG A 160 -7.00 -12.65 -18.42
CA ARG A 160 -8.45 -12.81 -18.25
C ARG A 160 -8.85 -13.37 -16.88
N LEU A 161 -8.08 -14.33 -16.35
CA LEU A 161 -8.42 -15.06 -15.11
C LEU A 161 -7.36 -14.91 -14.01
N LYS A 162 -6.41 -13.98 -14.20
CA LYS A 162 -5.29 -13.76 -13.28
C LYS A 162 -5.05 -12.25 -13.11
N PRO A 163 -5.76 -11.58 -12.19
CA PRO A 163 -5.48 -10.18 -11.92
C PRO A 163 -4.12 -10.09 -11.24
N SER A 164 -3.43 -8.98 -11.43
CA SER A 164 -2.25 -8.66 -10.65
C SER A 164 -2.60 -8.35 -9.21
N TYR A 165 -1.64 -8.57 -8.33
CA TYR A 165 -1.65 -7.97 -7.01
C TYR A 165 -1.62 -6.45 -7.12
N VAL A 166 -2.48 -5.76 -6.36
CA VAL A 166 -2.51 -4.30 -6.29
C VAL A 166 -2.47 -3.90 -4.82
N HIS A 167 -1.45 -3.12 -4.44
CA HIS A 167 -1.25 -2.65 -3.06
C HIS A 167 -1.57 -1.16 -2.94
N SER A 168 -1.27 -0.36 -3.96
CA SER A 168 -1.65 1.05 -4.04
C SER A 168 -1.80 1.48 -5.50
N PHE A 169 -2.19 2.73 -5.73
CA PHE A 169 -2.30 3.34 -7.06
C PHE A 169 -1.90 4.82 -6.97
N GLY A 170 -1.71 5.48 -8.10
CA GLY A 170 -1.42 6.92 -8.17
C GLY A 170 -2.66 7.74 -8.52
N MET A 171 -2.76 8.94 -7.98
CA MET A 171 -3.82 9.89 -8.28
C MET A 171 -3.26 11.31 -8.43
N THR A 172 -3.77 12.02 -9.43
CA THR A 172 -3.55 13.46 -9.67
C THR A 172 -4.89 14.18 -9.63
N SER A 173 -4.91 15.49 -9.92
CA SER A 173 -6.17 16.21 -10.06
C SER A 173 -7.03 15.68 -11.22
N ASN A 174 -6.40 15.24 -12.32
CA ASN A 174 -7.14 14.85 -13.52
C ASN A 174 -7.03 13.36 -13.90
N TYR A 175 -6.10 12.61 -13.32
CA TYR A 175 -5.80 11.24 -13.73
C TYR A 175 -5.65 10.25 -12.57
N PHE A 176 -6.05 9.01 -12.84
CA PHE A 176 -5.66 7.81 -12.09
C PHE A 176 -4.54 7.07 -12.82
N VAL A 177 -3.57 6.55 -12.07
CA VAL A 177 -2.48 5.72 -12.57
C VAL A 177 -2.48 4.39 -11.83
N PHE A 178 -2.68 3.30 -12.56
CA PHE A 178 -2.58 1.95 -12.02
C PHE A 178 -1.37 1.22 -12.64
N VAL A 179 -0.52 0.66 -11.79
CA VAL A 179 0.66 -0.11 -12.20
C VAL A 179 0.36 -1.60 -12.07
N GLU A 180 0.13 -2.27 -13.21
CA GLU A 180 -0.15 -3.70 -13.27
C GLU A 180 1.17 -4.49 -13.32
N GLN A 181 1.61 -4.94 -12.14
CA GLN A 181 2.86 -5.70 -11.92
C GLN A 181 2.74 -7.19 -12.32
N PRO A 182 3.85 -7.93 -12.53
CA PRO A 182 3.81 -9.32 -12.98
C PRO A 182 3.41 -10.33 -11.89
N VAL A 183 3.23 -9.91 -10.65
CA VAL A 183 2.73 -10.78 -9.57
C VAL A 183 1.22 -10.95 -9.74
N LYS A 184 0.79 -12.16 -10.08
CA LYS A 184 -0.57 -12.54 -10.43
C LYS A 184 -1.24 -13.36 -9.34
N ILE A 185 -2.55 -13.18 -9.17
CA ILE A 185 -3.41 -14.03 -8.34
C ILE A 185 -4.08 -15.06 -9.24
N ASN A 186 -3.74 -16.32 -9.08
CA ASN A 186 -4.34 -17.41 -9.83
C ASN A 186 -5.74 -17.72 -9.27
N LEU A 187 -6.78 -17.20 -9.93
CA LEU A 187 -8.16 -17.40 -9.47
C LEU A 187 -8.54 -18.87 -9.44
N LEU A 188 -8.07 -19.70 -10.39
CA LEU A 188 -8.39 -21.13 -10.36
C LEU A 188 -7.81 -21.81 -9.11
N LYS A 189 -6.58 -21.48 -8.70
CA LYS A 189 -6.02 -21.91 -7.42
C LYS A 189 -6.88 -21.42 -6.26
N PHE A 190 -7.25 -20.13 -6.25
CA PHE A 190 -8.09 -19.55 -5.21
C PHE A 190 -9.47 -20.20 -5.08
N LEU A 191 -10.16 -20.50 -6.19
CA LEU A 191 -11.44 -21.20 -6.19
C LEU A 191 -11.27 -22.69 -5.81
N SER A 192 -10.16 -23.32 -6.21
CA SER A 192 -9.89 -24.74 -5.91
C SER A 192 -9.36 -24.98 -4.50
N ALA A 193 -8.74 -23.97 -3.88
CA ALA A 193 -8.32 -23.93 -2.48
C ALA A 193 -9.44 -24.36 -1.53
N TRP A 194 -10.70 -24.12 -1.93
CA TRP A 194 -11.90 -24.46 -1.18
C TRP A 194 -12.15 -25.97 -1.09
N SER A 195 -11.60 -26.75 -2.01
CA SER A 195 -11.64 -28.22 -1.99
C SER A 195 -10.36 -28.84 -1.41
N VAL A 196 -9.26 -28.07 -1.34
CA VAL A 196 -7.93 -28.53 -0.91
C VAL A 196 -7.60 -27.94 0.47
N ARG A 197 -7.68 -28.78 1.51
CA ARG A 197 -7.32 -28.40 2.89
C ARG A 197 -5.89 -27.86 2.94
N GLY A 198 -5.72 -26.73 3.64
CA GLY A 198 -4.40 -26.17 3.95
C GLY A 198 -3.90 -25.09 2.98
N THR A 199 -4.70 -24.67 2.01
CA THR A 199 -4.33 -23.59 1.08
C THR A 199 -4.52 -22.21 1.72
N THR A 200 -3.59 -21.30 1.47
CA THR A 200 -3.57 -19.90 1.94
C THR A 200 -3.69 -18.91 0.77
N TYR A 201 -3.76 -17.60 1.05
CA TYR A 201 -3.73 -16.59 0.00
C TYR A 201 -2.37 -16.61 -0.73
N MET A 202 -1.27 -16.80 0.01
CA MET A 202 0.08 -16.84 -0.55
C MET A 202 0.24 -17.91 -1.64
N ASP A 203 -0.38 -19.08 -1.46
CA ASP A 203 -0.34 -20.20 -2.42
C ASP A 203 -1.03 -19.89 -3.77
N CYS A 204 -1.86 -18.85 -3.78
CA CYS A 204 -2.58 -18.41 -4.97
C CYS A 204 -1.76 -17.45 -5.83
N PHE A 205 -0.63 -16.93 -5.36
CA PHE A 205 0.22 -16.04 -6.14
C PHE A 205 1.16 -16.80 -7.08
N GLU A 206 1.41 -16.21 -8.25
CA GLU A 206 2.42 -16.67 -9.20
C GLU A 206 2.98 -15.49 -10.01
N SER A 207 4.18 -15.63 -10.54
CA SER A 207 4.82 -14.59 -11.33
C SER A 207 4.64 -14.83 -12.83
N ASN A 208 4.27 -13.80 -13.58
CA ASN A 208 4.33 -13.81 -15.04
C ASN A 208 5.68 -13.28 -15.51
N GLU A 209 6.56 -14.18 -15.95
CA GLU A 209 7.95 -13.86 -16.31
C GLU A 209 8.11 -13.01 -17.58
N SER A 210 7.11 -13.00 -18.48
CA SER A 210 7.21 -12.36 -19.81
C SER A 210 6.41 -11.05 -19.95
N MET A 211 5.50 -10.77 -19.02
CA MET A 211 4.60 -9.61 -19.09
C MET A 211 5.32 -8.26 -18.95
N GLY A 212 6.43 -8.22 -18.21
CA GLY A 212 6.99 -6.97 -17.69
C GLY A 212 6.03 -6.30 -16.71
N THR A 213 5.97 -4.98 -16.72
CA THR A 213 5.00 -4.18 -15.95
C THR A 213 4.23 -3.24 -16.87
N TRP A 214 2.92 -3.13 -16.68
CA TRP A 214 2.04 -2.27 -17.50
C TRP A 214 1.60 -1.06 -16.67
N PHE A 215 1.56 0.12 -17.30
CA PHE A 215 0.97 1.30 -16.68
C PHE A 215 -0.36 1.61 -17.37
N HIS A 216 -1.42 1.72 -16.59
CA HIS A 216 -2.75 2.11 -17.03
C HIS A 216 -3.01 3.54 -16.60
N LEU A 217 -3.45 4.36 -17.55
CA LEU A 217 -3.80 5.75 -17.32
C LEU A 217 -5.29 5.96 -17.61
N ALA A 218 -5.96 6.73 -16.77
CA ALA A 218 -7.36 7.08 -16.96
C ALA A 218 -7.65 8.49 -16.49
N THR A 219 -8.57 9.18 -17.16
CA THR A 219 -9.06 10.48 -16.71
C THR A 219 -10.00 10.31 -15.53
N LYS A 220 -10.10 11.35 -14.71
CA LYS A 220 -11.01 11.42 -13.56
C LYS A 220 -12.35 12.05 -13.94
N ASN A 221 -12.35 13.09 -14.77
CA ASN A 221 -13.54 13.86 -15.15
C ASN A 221 -13.51 14.32 -16.64
N PRO A 222 -14.41 13.81 -17.52
CA PRO A 222 -15.19 12.60 -17.33
C PRO A 222 -14.26 11.39 -17.12
N ALA A 223 -14.69 10.40 -16.34
CA ALA A 223 -13.90 9.21 -16.09
C ALA A 223 -13.82 8.34 -17.36
N ASP A 224 -12.61 8.13 -17.89
CA ASP A 224 -12.40 7.29 -19.06
C ASP A 224 -11.00 6.64 -19.06
N TYR A 225 -10.94 5.39 -19.48
CA TYR A 225 -9.68 4.66 -19.59
C TYR A 225 -9.01 4.97 -20.93
N LEU A 226 -7.76 5.44 -20.88
CA LEU A 226 -6.98 5.81 -22.06
C LEU A 226 -6.42 4.56 -22.77
N LYS A 227 -7.32 3.82 -23.44
CA LYS A 227 -7.04 2.53 -24.10
C LYS A 227 -5.91 2.57 -25.15
N ASN A 228 -5.68 3.73 -25.74
CA ASN A 228 -4.66 3.91 -26.77
C ASN A 228 -3.25 4.09 -26.19
N HIS A 229 -3.13 4.30 -24.87
CA HIS A 229 -1.86 4.48 -24.16
C HIS A 229 -1.37 3.15 -23.60
N LYS A 230 -0.61 2.40 -24.39
CA LYS A 230 -0.07 1.07 -24.01
C LYS A 230 1.32 1.19 -23.38
N PHE A 231 1.41 1.77 -22.19
CA PHE A 231 2.68 1.95 -21.48
C PHE A 231 3.22 0.62 -20.93
N ARG A 232 4.50 0.32 -21.19
CA ARG A 232 5.20 -0.92 -20.81
C ARG A 232 6.60 -0.63 -20.28
N THR A 233 7.11 -1.47 -19.40
CA THR A 233 8.50 -1.44 -18.92
C THR A 233 8.92 -2.84 -18.46
N SER A 234 10.20 -2.99 -18.13
CA SER A 234 10.75 -4.16 -17.44
C SER A 234 10.01 -4.49 -16.13
N ALA A 235 10.06 -5.77 -15.73
CA ALA A 235 9.38 -6.32 -14.57
C ALA A 235 9.91 -5.77 -13.23
N PHE A 236 8.99 -5.38 -12.35
CA PHE A 236 9.25 -5.08 -10.94
C PHE A 236 8.01 -5.34 -10.09
N ASN A 237 8.20 -5.59 -8.80
CA ASN A 237 7.11 -5.51 -7.82
C ASN A 237 6.95 -4.05 -7.35
N VAL A 238 5.73 -3.65 -7.05
CA VAL A 238 5.41 -2.36 -6.44
C VAL A 238 4.40 -2.56 -5.33
N PHE A 239 4.70 -1.97 -4.17
CA PHE A 239 3.79 -1.86 -3.05
C PHE A 239 3.29 -0.44 -2.96
N HIS A 240 4.20 0.52 -2.79
CA HIS A 240 3.85 1.91 -2.52
C HIS A 240 4.20 2.84 -3.69
N HIS A 241 3.19 3.53 -4.19
CA HIS A 241 3.38 4.81 -4.86
C HIS A 241 3.90 5.84 -3.84
N ILE A 242 4.84 6.70 -4.26
CA ILE A 242 5.31 7.82 -3.43
C ILE A 242 4.41 9.03 -3.66
N ASN A 243 4.35 9.49 -4.91
CA ASN A 243 3.45 10.54 -5.35
C ASN A 243 3.24 10.43 -6.86
N THR A 244 2.25 11.13 -7.38
CA THR A 244 1.96 11.21 -8.82
C THR A 244 1.49 12.61 -9.12
N TYR A 245 1.97 13.23 -10.21
CA TYR A 245 1.58 14.60 -10.56
C TYR A 245 1.61 14.87 -12.06
N GLU A 246 0.98 15.96 -12.48
CA GLU A 246 0.93 16.41 -13.87
C GLU A 246 1.95 17.54 -14.10
N GLU A 247 2.66 17.50 -15.23
CA GLU A 247 3.61 18.55 -15.63
C GLU A 247 3.69 18.62 -17.17
N GLU A 248 3.43 19.77 -17.77
CA GLU A 248 3.68 20.08 -19.21
C GLU A 248 3.24 18.99 -20.21
N GLY A 249 2.05 18.39 -20.00
CA GLY A 249 1.51 17.35 -20.88
C GLY A 249 2.02 15.93 -20.57
N PHE A 250 2.58 15.72 -19.38
CA PHE A 250 3.02 14.43 -18.87
C PHE A 250 2.41 14.15 -17.49
N VAL A 251 2.34 12.87 -17.14
CA VAL A 251 2.09 12.40 -15.77
C VAL A 251 3.38 11.79 -15.22
N VAL A 252 3.90 12.35 -14.14
CA VAL A 252 5.10 11.88 -13.44
C VAL A 252 4.68 10.96 -12.30
N VAL A 253 5.30 9.78 -12.21
CA VAL A 253 4.94 8.70 -11.28
C VAL A 253 6.18 8.25 -10.53
N ASP A 254 6.24 8.54 -9.22
CA ASP A 254 7.34 8.12 -8.36
C ASP A 254 6.94 6.89 -7.53
N LEU A 255 7.76 5.84 -7.54
CA LEU A 255 7.43 4.52 -7.01
C LEU A 255 8.56 3.94 -6.14
N CYS A 256 8.19 3.25 -5.06
CA CYS A 256 9.07 2.29 -4.39
C CYS A 256 8.96 0.94 -5.11
N THR A 257 10.02 0.51 -5.80
CA THR A 257 10.00 -0.68 -6.65
C THR A 257 10.99 -1.73 -6.18
N TRP A 258 10.71 -3.00 -6.51
CA TRP A 258 11.61 -4.12 -6.29
C TRP A 258 11.86 -4.85 -7.60
N LYS A 259 13.10 -4.82 -8.09
CA LYS A 259 13.48 -5.31 -9.42
C LYS A 259 13.27 -6.81 -9.58
N GLY A 260 12.58 -7.21 -10.65
CA GLY A 260 12.27 -8.60 -10.96
C GLY A 260 10.80 -8.95 -10.77
N HIS A 261 10.43 -10.16 -11.20
CA HIS A 261 9.06 -10.68 -11.14
C HIS A 261 8.77 -11.52 -9.89
N ASP A 262 9.80 -11.96 -9.17
CA ASP A 262 9.65 -12.78 -7.99
C ASP A 262 8.93 -12.01 -6.88
N PHE A 263 7.92 -12.63 -6.28
CA PHE A 263 7.10 -11.94 -5.28
C PHE A 263 7.89 -11.69 -3.99
N VAL A 264 8.03 -10.43 -3.59
CA VAL A 264 8.82 -10.02 -2.42
C VAL A 264 8.28 -10.63 -1.12
N TYR A 265 6.97 -10.86 -1.00
CA TYR A 265 6.37 -11.45 0.20
C TYR A 265 6.87 -12.87 0.51
N ASN A 266 7.48 -13.58 -0.46
CA ASN A 266 8.17 -14.85 -0.21
C ASN A 266 9.30 -14.74 0.84
N TYR A 267 9.86 -13.54 1.01
CA TYR A 267 10.97 -13.27 1.93
C TYR A 267 10.51 -12.78 3.31
N LEU A 268 9.20 -12.56 3.51
CA LEU A 268 8.64 -11.93 4.71
C LEU A 268 7.97 -12.92 5.69
N TYR A 269 8.21 -14.22 5.52
CA TYR A 269 7.79 -15.20 6.52
C TYR A 269 8.47 -14.92 7.87
N LEU A 270 7.69 -14.96 8.96
CA LEU A 270 8.19 -14.69 10.30
C LEU A 270 9.36 -15.60 10.71
N ALA A 271 9.40 -16.84 10.20
CA ALA A 271 10.52 -17.74 10.45
C ALA A 271 11.85 -17.13 9.93
N ASN A 272 11.86 -16.62 8.70
CA ASN A 272 13.03 -16.00 8.09
C ASN A 272 13.40 -14.67 8.77
N LEU A 273 12.42 -13.85 9.13
CA LEU A 273 12.64 -12.54 9.75
C LEU A 273 13.13 -12.63 11.21
N ARG A 274 13.03 -13.80 11.84
CA ARG A 274 13.49 -14.07 13.21
C ARG A 274 14.81 -14.83 13.28
N GLU A 275 15.40 -15.14 12.13
CA GLU A 275 16.72 -15.75 12.07
C GLU A 275 17.81 -14.80 12.58
N GLU A 276 18.98 -15.36 12.88
CA GLU A 276 20.18 -14.59 13.18
C GLU A 276 20.60 -13.71 11.99
N TRP A 277 21.24 -12.57 12.27
CA TRP A 277 21.50 -11.52 11.27
C TRP A 277 22.23 -12.01 10.00
N GLU A 278 23.20 -12.91 10.14
CA GLU A 278 23.92 -13.46 8.99
C GLU A 278 23.03 -14.31 8.08
N GLU A 279 22.07 -15.04 8.64
CA GLU A 279 21.11 -15.85 7.87
C GLU A 279 20.04 -14.98 7.23
N VAL A 280 19.57 -13.92 7.90
CA VAL A 280 18.68 -12.90 7.31
C VAL A 280 19.32 -12.30 6.05
N LYS A 281 20.58 -11.85 6.16
CA LYS A 281 21.32 -11.31 5.00
C LYS A 281 21.44 -12.35 3.88
N ARG A 282 21.82 -13.59 4.22
CA ARG A 282 21.99 -14.68 3.25
C ARG A 282 20.68 -14.98 2.51
N ALA A 283 19.56 -15.08 3.23
CA ALA A 283 18.24 -15.33 2.66
C ALA A 283 17.84 -14.21 1.69
N ALA A 284 18.13 -12.96 2.05
CA ALA A 284 17.85 -11.82 1.20
C ALA A 284 18.73 -11.77 -0.06
N VAL A 285 19.89 -12.45 -0.16
CA VAL A 285 20.82 -12.41 -1.34
C VAL A 285 20.13 -12.66 -2.68
N LYS A 286 19.07 -13.46 -2.73
CA LYS A 286 18.32 -13.73 -3.97
C LYS A 286 17.06 -12.87 -4.16
N ALA A 287 16.73 -12.05 -3.17
CA ALA A 287 15.55 -11.22 -3.23
C ALA A 287 15.66 -10.15 -4.34
N PRO A 288 14.50 -9.73 -4.88
CA PRO A 288 14.39 -8.52 -5.68
C PRO A 288 15.15 -7.35 -5.05
N GLN A 289 15.86 -6.58 -5.87
CA GLN A 289 16.63 -5.44 -5.40
C GLN A 289 15.73 -4.19 -5.32
N PRO A 290 15.63 -3.50 -4.18
CA PRO A 290 14.82 -2.30 -4.07
C PRO A 290 15.45 -1.12 -4.82
N GLU A 291 14.60 -0.26 -5.40
CA GLU A 291 14.97 0.97 -6.11
C GLU A 291 13.78 1.95 -6.12
N VAL A 292 14.04 3.23 -5.85
CA VAL A 292 13.04 4.29 -6.07
C VAL A 292 13.16 4.77 -7.50
N ARG A 293 12.03 4.76 -8.22
CA ARG A 293 11.98 5.04 -9.66
C ARG A 293 10.95 6.11 -9.99
N ARG A 294 11.34 7.06 -10.83
CA ARG A 294 10.47 8.02 -11.49
C ARG A 294 10.20 7.59 -12.92
N TYR A 295 8.93 7.38 -13.24
CA TYR A 295 8.43 7.16 -14.59
C TYR A 295 7.70 8.41 -15.10
N VAL A 296 7.77 8.68 -16.40
CA VAL A 296 7.12 9.85 -17.01
C VAL A 296 6.28 9.40 -18.20
N LEU A 297 4.96 9.59 -18.10
CA LEU A 297 3.97 9.10 -19.04
C LEU A 297 3.48 10.27 -19.91
N PRO A 298 3.77 10.30 -21.22
CA PRO A 298 3.26 11.32 -22.13
C PRO A 298 1.74 11.22 -22.35
N LEU A 299 1.02 12.34 -22.18
CA LEU A 299 -0.42 12.40 -22.47
C LEU A 299 -0.72 12.40 -23.97
N ASP A 300 0.17 13.00 -24.77
CA ASP A 300 0.18 12.88 -26.23
C ASP A 300 1.30 11.93 -26.67
N VAL A 301 0.92 10.73 -27.11
CA VAL A 301 1.85 9.68 -27.56
C VAL A 301 2.32 9.88 -29.01
N HIS A 302 1.77 10.86 -29.74
CA HIS A 302 2.12 11.16 -31.14
C HIS A 302 2.81 12.52 -31.30
N ARG A 303 3.19 13.16 -30.19
CA ARG A 303 3.89 14.45 -30.17
C ARG A 303 5.25 14.46 -30.86
N GLU A 304 5.86 13.30 -31.06
CA GLU A 304 7.16 13.12 -31.71
C GLU A 304 7.12 11.96 -32.70
N GLU A 305 8.13 11.89 -33.57
CA GLU A 305 8.32 10.76 -34.47
C GLU A 305 8.51 9.44 -33.70
N ARG A 306 7.93 8.36 -34.22
CA ARG A 306 8.07 7.01 -33.64
C ARG A 306 9.55 6.65 -33.49
N GLY A 307 9.88 5.95 -32.40
CA GLY A 307 11.25 5.58 -32.05
C GLY A 307 12.08 6.68 -31.37
N LYS A 308 11.58 7.92 -31.28
CA LYS A 308 12.21 8.97 -30.47
C LYS A 308 11.67 8.96 -29.03
N ASN A 309 12.45 9.53 -28.11
CA ASN A 309 11.99 9.79 -26.76
C ASN A 309 10.90 10.88 -26.81
N LEU A 310 9.73 10.57 -26.27
CA LEU A 310 8.58 11.46 -26.15
C LEU A 310 8.70 12.42 -24.95
N VAL A 311 9.56 12.10 -23.97
CA VAL A 311 9.75 12.91 -22.77
C VAL A 311 10.63 14.12 -23.08
N SER A 312 10.05 15.32 -22.94
CA SER A 312 10.70 16.61 -23.20
C SER A 312 11.00 17.42 -21.94
N LEU A 313 10.68 16.88 -20.75
CA LEU A 313 10.95 17.54 -19.47
C LEU A 313 12.46 17.59 -19.24
N SER A 314 13.01 18.79 -19.03
CA SER A 314 14.47 19.01 -18.99
C SER A 314 15.16 18.49 -17.73
N TYR A 315 14.42 18.26 -16.65
CA TYR A 315 14.97 17.91 -15.34
C TYR A 315 15.07 16.41 -15.08
N THR A 316 14.52 15.56 -15.94
CA THR A 316 14.44 14.11 -15.75
C THR A 316 15.21 13.36 -16.82
N THR A 317 15.77 12.21 -16.45
CA THR A 317 16.38 11.27 -17.40
C THR A 317 15.43 10.14 -17.81
N ALA A 318 14.18 10.14 -17.32
CA ALA A 318 13.19 9.15 -17.71
C ALA A 318 12.87 9.28 -19.20
N THR A 319 12.57 8.15 -19.84
CA THR A 319 12.23 8.13 -21.27
C THR A 319 10.94 7.38 -21.53
N ALA A 320 10.28 7.73 -22.62
CA ALA A 320 9.11 7.05 -23.13
C ALA A 320 9.24 6.97 -24.66
N VAL A 321 9.26 5.76 -25.24
CA VAL A 321 9.49 5.57 -26.68
C VAL A 321 8.31 4.82 -27.30
N LEU A 322 7.64 5.43 -28.29
CA LEU A 322 6.57 4.78 -29.04
C LEU A 322 7.14 3.81 -30.08
N HIS A 323 6.81 2.53 -29.95
CA HIS A 323 7.18 1.45 -30.87
C HIS A 323 6.14 1.23 -31.98
N SER A 324 6.53 0.43 -32.98
CA SER A 324 5.71 0.12 -34.16
C SER A 324 4.44 -0.67 -33.86
N ASP A 325 4.43 -1.44 -32.77
CA ASP A 325 3.26 -2.20 -32.30
C ASP A 325 2.26 -1.35 -31.47
N GLY A 326 2.58 -0.05 -31.31
CA GLY A 326 1.79 0.91 -30.54
C GLY A 326 2.04 0.88 -29.04
N THR A 327 3.02 0.10 -28.55
CA THR A 327 3.46 0.18 -27.15
C THR A 327 4.34 1.41 -26.94
N VAL A 328 4.26 1.99 -25.75
CA VAL A 328 5.17 3.05 -25.30
C VAL A 328 6.06 2.45 -24.22
N TRP A 329 7.32 2.19 -24.57
CA TRP A 329 8.29 1.62 -23.64
C TRP A 329 8.86 2.72 -22.74
N LEU A 330 8.80 2.50 -21.43
CA LEU A 330 9.25 3.44 -20.43
C LEU A 330 10.58 2.96 -19.83
N GLU A 331 11.54 3.88 -19.69
CA GLU A 331 12.72 3.69 -18.85
C GLU A 331 12.69 4.71 -17.70
N PRO A 332 12.93 4.28 -16.46
CA PRO A 332 12.84 5.17 -15.31
C PRO A 332 14.07 6.07 -15.17
N GLU A 333 13.87 7.20 -14.50
CA GLU A 333 14.94 7.86 -13.75
C GLU A 333 15.03 7.23 -12.36
N VAL A 334 16.21 6.77 -11.96
CA VAL A 334 16.44 6.22 -10.63
C VAL A 334 16.69 7.35 -9.64
N LEU A 335 15.86 7.44 -8.60
CA LEU A 335 15.97 8.47 -7.56
C LEU A 335 16.79 8.00 -6.35
N PHE A 336 16.71 6.72 -6.00
CA PHE A 336 17.45 6.12 -4.89
C PHE A 336 17.70 4.63 -5.17
N SER A 337 18.93 4.17 -4.97
CA SER A 337 19.30 2.75 -5.12
C SER A 337 20.47 2.43 -4.19
N GLY A 338 20.24 1.55 -3.22
CA GLY A 338 21.25 1.05 -2.29
C GLY A 338 21.22 -0.47 -2.24
N PRO A 339 22.36 -1.19 -2.28
CA PRO A 339 22.38 -2.66 -2.24
C PRO A 339 21.63 -3.20 -1.03
N ARG A 340 20.44 -3.81 -1.28
CA ARG A 340 19.54 -4.30 -0.23
C ARG A 340 19.17 -3.28 0.85
N GLN A 341 19.25 -2.00 0.52
CA GLN A 341 18.75 -0.90 1.32
C GLN A 341 17.52 -0.35 0.59
N ALA A 342 16.32 -0.64 1.09
CA ALA A 342 15.10 -0.09 0.52
C ALA A 342 14.80 1.28 1.11
N PHE A 343 14.28 2.18 0.28
CA PHE A 343 13.43 3.27 0.74
C PHE A 343 11.99 2.79 0.53
N GLU A 344 11.27 2.55 1.62
CA GLU A 344 9.93 1.97 1.62
C GLU A 344 9.02 2.70 2.63
N PHE A 345 7.74 2.35 2.68
CA PHE A 345 6.74 3.05 3.52
C PHE A 345 6.81 4.57 3.29
N PRO A 346 6.68 5.03 2.03
CA PRO A 346 6.89 6.42 1.68
C PRO A 346 5.78 7.31 2.23
N GLN A 347 6.17 8.45 2.76
CA GLN A 347 5.32 9.53 3.22
C GLN A 347 5.78 10.84 2.59
N ILE A 348 4.84 11.75 2.37
CA ILE A 348 5.10 13.10 1.87
C ILE A 348 4.31 14.10 2.72
N ASN A 349 4.45 15.40 2.47
CA ASN A 349 3.45 16.37 2.92
C ASN A 349 2.15 16.19 2.11
N TYR A 350 1.42 15.11 2.39
CA TYR A 350 0.31 14.64 1.58
C TYR A 350 -0.78 15.71 1.43
N SER A 351 -1.07 16.43 2.52
CA SER A 351 -2.09 17.49 2.55
C SER A 351 -1.86 18.62 1.54
N GLN A 352 -0.59 18.94 1.24
CA GLN A 352 -0.24 20.02 0.31
C GLN A 352 0.21 19.51 -1.06
N CYS A 353 0.91 18.38 -1.09
CA CYS A 353 1.70 17.90 -2.24
C CYS A 353 1.12 16.68 -2.95
N SER A 354 0.14 15.97 -2.37
CA SER A 354 -0.51 14.85 -3.05
C SER A 354 -1.11 15.29 -4.39
N GLY A 355 -0.79 14.57 -5.47
CA GLY A 355 -1.27 14.89 -6.81
C GLY A 355 -0.51 16.04 -7.50
N LYS A 356 0.49 16.64 -6.85
CA LYS A 356 1.20 17.86 -7.30
C LYS A 356 2.71 17.69 -7.30
N LYS A 357 3.39 18.53 -8.08
CA LYS A 357 4.86 18.60 -8.10
C LYS A 357 5.38 18.88 -6.69
N TYR A 358 6.41 18.14 -6.30
CA TYR A 358 6.93 18.09 -4.93
C TYR A 358 8.44 17.82 -4.94
N SER A 359 9.08 17.97 -3.78
CA SER A 359 10.52 17.91 -3.62
C SER A 359 10.97 16.85 -2.62
N PHE A 360 10.17 16.52 -1.61
CA PHE A 360 10.60 15.69 -0.49
C PHE A 360 9.68 14.50 -0.26
N ALA A 361 10.31 13.33 -0.11
CA ALA A 361 9.68 12.13 0.42
C ALA A 361 10.45 11.68 1.68
N TYR A 362 9.72 11.07 2.60
CA TYR A 362 10.25 10.43 3.80
C TYR A 362 9.92 8.94 3.72
N GLY A 363 10.80 8.08 4.21
CA GLY A 363 10.60 6.65 4.12
C GLY A 363 11.31 5.89 5.21
N LEU A 364 10.83 4.68 5.46
CA LEU A 364 11.49 3.69 6.27
C LEU A 364 12.59 3.00 5.47
N GLY A 365 13.81 3.04 6.00
CA GLY A 365 14.94 2.32 5.43
C GLY A 365 14.90 0.85 5.85
N LEU A 366 14.88 -0.06 4.87
CA LEU A 366 14.93 -1.51 5.13
C LEU A 366 16.28 -2.08 4.72
N ASN A 367 17.02 -2.60 5.69
CA ASN A 367 18.30 -3.27 5.50
C ASN A 367 18.09 -4.78 5.48
N HIS A 368 18.11 -5.38 4.29
CA HIS A 368 17.75 -6.80 4.09
C HIS A 368 16.37 -7.13 4.72
N PHE A 369 15.38 -6.26 4.49
CA PHE A 369 14.02 -6.28 5.06
C PHE A 369 13.87 -5.84 6.52
N ILE A 370 14.97 -5.70 7.27
CA ILE A 370 14.91 -5.24 8.66
C ILE A 370 14.86 -3.70 8.68
N PRO A 371 13.85 -3.07 9.31
CA PRO A 371 13.76 -1.62 9.37
C PRO A 371 14.84 -1.06 10.30
N ASP A 372 15.74 -0.24 9.79
CA ASP A 372 16.94 0.19 10.56
C ASP A 372 17.20 1.71 10.57
N ARG A 373 16.45 2.49 9.79
CA ARG A 373 16.65 3.96 9.70
C ARG A 373 15.42 4.67 9.13
N ILE A 374 15.35 5.98 9.33
CA ILE A 374 14.38 6.87 8.67
C ILE A 374 15.14 7.70 7.64
N VAL A 375 14.65 7.78 6.41
CA VAL A 375 15.31 8.44 5.28
C VAL A 375 14.46 9.59 4.77
N LYS A 376 15.07 10.75 4.54
CA LYS A 376 14.53 11.84 3.73
C LYS A 376 15.20 11.79 2.37
N LEU A 377 14.41 11.89 1.30
CA LEU A 377 14.85 11.94 -0.09
C LEU A 377 14.36 13.23 -0.74
N ASN A 378 15.29 14.03 -1.28
CA ASN A 378 14.95 15.07 -2.23
C ASN A 378 14.79 14.45 -3.63
N VAL A 379 13.57 14.38 -4.16
CA VAL A 379 13.27 13.72 -5.44
C VAL A 379 13.68 14.52 -6.66
N GLN A 380 14.14 15.77 -6.49
CA GLN A 380 14.67 16.61 -7.56
C GLN A 380 16.20 16.49 -7.64
N THR A 381 16.89 16.53 -6.50
CA THR A 381 18.37 16.49 -6.44
C THR A 381 18.95 15.09 -6.18
N LYS A 382 18.11 14.14 -5.75
CA LYS A 382 18.49 12.79 -5.26
C LYS A 382 19.31 12.80 -3.96
N GLU A 383 19.46 13.96 -3.33
CA GLU A 383 20.11 14.06 -2.03
C GLU A 383 19.29 13.33 -0.97
N THR A 384 19.98 12.62 -0.10
CA THR A 384 19.35 11.90 1.01
C THR A 384 19.95 12.31 2.34
N ARG A 385 19.14 12.16 3.37
CA ARG A 385 19.56 12.23 4.77
C ARG A 385 18.92 11.08 5.52
N ALA A 386 19.59 10.56 6.53
CA ALA A 386 19.04 9.50 7.37
C ALA A 386 19.22 9.80 8.86
N TRP A 387 18.21 9.43 9.64
CA TRP A 387 18.32 9.21 11.08
C TRP A 387 18.48 7.71 11.33
N GLN A 388 19.43 7.34 12.19
CA GLN A 388 19.69 5.96 12.59
C GLN A 388 20.33 5.97 13.99
N GLU A 389 19.94 5.03 14.85
CA GLU A 389 20.54 4.76 16.15
C GLU A 389 20.79 3.25 16.26
N ASP A 390 21.89 2.86 16.90
CA ASP A 390 22.23 1.44 17.08
C ASP A 390 21.13 0.70 17.87
N ASP A 391 20.83 -0.52 17.44
CA ASP A 391 19.81 -1.41 18.01
C ASP A 391 18.39 -0.81 18.08
N CYS A 392 18.11 0.20 17.25
CA CYS A 392 16.79 0.82 17.11
C CYS A 392 16.13 0.47 15.78
N TYR A 393 14.88 0.00 15.83
CA TYR A 393 14.10 -0.42 14.68
C TYR A 393 12.85 0.47 14.54
N PRO A 394 12.87 1.49 13.65
CA PRO A 394 11.77 2.44 13.49
C PRO A 394 10.59 1.88 12.66
N SER A 395 9.43 2.53 12.75
CA SER A 395 8.27 2.35 11.88
C SER A 395 8.24 3.41 10.76
N GLU A 396 7.22 3.33 9.88
CA GLU A 396 6.88 4.39 8.92
C GLU A 396 6.96 5.79 9.56
N PRO A 397 7.65 6.76 8.92
CA PRO A 397 7.78 8.13 9.42
C PRO A 397 6.62 9.01 8.94
N LEU A 398 5.60 9.20 9.77
CA LEU A 398 4.43 10.04 9.46
C LEU A 398 4.81 11.52 9.48
N PHE A 399 4.60 12.23 8.37
CA PHE A 399 4.83 13.67 8.29
C PHE A 399 3.65 14.46 8.87
N VAL A 400 3.95 15.45 9.72
CA VAL A 400 2.98 16.38 10.29
C VAL A 400 3.46 17.82 10.02
N PRO A 401 2.76 18.60 9.19
CA PRO A 401 3.17 19.97 8.88
C PRO A 401 3.05 20.87 10.11
N THR A 402 3.95 21.85 10.22
CA THR A 402 3.76 22.98 11.15
C THR A 402 2.47 23.72 10.75
N PRO A 403 1.59 24.10 11.70
CA PRO A 403 0.41 24.88 11.38
C PRO A 403 0.78 26.19 10.65
N GLY A 404 0.24 26.39 9.44
CA GLY A 404 0.56 27.55 8.61
C GLY A 404 1.89 27.47 7.83
N ALA A 405 2.53 26.29 7.80
CA ALA A 405 3.74 26.05 7.01
C ALA A 405 3.55 26.44 5.53
N THR A 406 4.54 27.15 5.00
CA THR A 406 4.63 27.51 3.57
C THR A 406 5.71 26.74 2.84
N LYS A 407 6.67 26.15 3.57
CA LYS A 407 7.68 25.26 2.99
C LYS A 407 7.19 23.82 3.06
N GLU A 408 7.53 23.04 2.04
CA GLU A 408 7.08 21.65 1.89
C GLU A 408 7.50 20.76 3.06
N ASP A 409 8.71 20.95 3.59
CA ASP A 409 9.32 20.16 4.67
C ASP A 409 9.30 20.86 6.05
N ASP A 410 8.54 21.95 6.21
CA ASP A 410 8.34 22.58 7.50
C ASP A 410 7.30 21.80 8.32
N GLY A 411 7.83 20.96 9.22
CA GLY A 411 7.05 20.08 10.07
C GLY A 411 7.92 19.10 10.82
N VAL A 412 7.30 18.04 11.33
CA VAL A 412 7.96 16.96 12.06
C VAL A 412 7.61 15.60 11.47
N LEU A 413 8.46 14.62 11.74
CA LEU A 413 8.18 13.20 11.50
C LEU A 413 7.90 12.49 12.82
N LEU A 414 6.88 11.64 12.82
CA LEU A 414 6.52 10.78 13.93
C LEU A 414 6.78 9.32 13.54
N SER A 415 7.55 8.60 14.34
CA SER A 415 7.84 7.17 14.13
C SER A 415 7.87 6.42 15.46
N ILE A 416 7.30 5.22 15.49
CA ILE A 416 7.42 4.33 16.64
C ILE A 416 8.71 3.53 16.49
N VAL A 417 9.54 3.54 17.52
CA VAL A 417 10.84 2.86 17.52
C VAL A 417 10.88 1.82 18.60
N VAL A 418 11.44 0.66 18.25
CA VAL A 418 11.69 -0.44 19.19
C VAL A 418 13.19 -0.53 19.44
N LYS A 419 13.59 -0.58 20.71
CA LYS A 419 14.96 -0.82 21.17
C LYS A 419 15.00 -2.03 22.11
N PRO A 420 15.07 -3.26 21.57
CA PRO A 420 15.08 -4.46 22.38
C PRO A 420 16.21 -4.45 23.43
N GLY A 421 15.93 -4.95 24.64
CA GLY A 421 16.91 -5.01 25.73
C GLY A 421 17.07 -3.73 26.56
N ALA A 422 16.53 -2.59 26.12
CA ALA A 422 16.45 -1.38 26.94
C ALA A 422 15.40 -1.51 28.05
N GLU A 423 15.56 -0.76 29.16
CA GLU A 423 14.55 -0.66 30.24
C GLU A 423 13.20 -0.16 29.69
N ARG A 424 13.25 0.74 28.70
CA ARG A 424 12.10 1.26 27.97
C ARG A 424 12.22 0.88 26.48
N PRO A 425 11.75 -0.31 26.09
CA PRO A 425 12.05 -0.88 24.79
C PRO A 425 11.20 -0.32 23.64
N GLY A 426 10.20 0.51 23.92
CA GLY A 426 9.40 1.18 22.89
C GLY A 426 9.33 2.68 23.13
N PHE A 427 9.38 3.48 22.07
CA PHE A 427 9.19 4.92 22.17
C PHE A 427 8.62 5.54 20.89
N LEU A 428 7.87 6.63 21.04
CA LEU A 428 7.55 7.53 19.93
C LEU A 428 8.72 8.51 19.74
N LEU A 429 9.31 8.51 18.55
CA LEU A 429 10.34 9.43 18.11
C LEU A 429 9.71 10.61 17.37
N VAL A 430 10.18 11.82 17.67
CA VAL A 430 9.83 13.06 16.96
C VAL A 430 11.08 13.64 16.33
N LEU A 431 11.12 13.70 15.00
CA LEU A 431 12.22 14.30 14.24
C LEU A 431 11.79 15.61 13.59
N ASP A 432 12.71 16.56 13.51
CA ASP A 432 12.60 17.70 12.60
C ASP A 432 12.61 17.19 11.14
N ALA A 433 11.60 17.56 10.34
CA ALA A 433 11.50 17.04 8.97
C ALA A 433 12.51 17.68 7.99
N VAL A 434 13.13 18.80 8.35
CA VAL A 434 14.15 19.46 7.52
C VAL A 434 15.47 18.69 7.63
N GLU A 435 15.97 18.56 8.86
CA GLU A 435 17.31 18.11 9.17
C GLU A 435 17.38 16.69 9.73
N LEU A 436 16.24 16.02 9.97
CA LEU A 436 16.14 14.73 10.67
C LEU A 436 16.79 14.72 12.06
N LYS A 437 16.86 15.88 12.71
CA LYS A 437 17.36 16.00 14.07
C LYS A 437 16.26 15.56 15.05
N GLU A 438 16.61 14.74 16.03
CA GLU A 438 15.69 14.40 17.11
C GLU A 438 15.30 15.64 17.92
N LEU A 439 13.99 15.85 18.06
CA LEU A 439 13.40 16.93 18.85
C LEU A 439 12.89 16.42 20.19
N ALA A 440 12.32 15.21 20.22
CA ALA A 440 11.78 14.59 21.43
C ALA A 440 11.63 13.07 21.27
N ARG A 441 11.53 12.38 22.41
CA ARG A 441 11.10 10.99 22.52
C ARG A 441 10.09 10.81 23.66
N ALA A 442 9.10 9.94 23.47
CA ALA A 442 8.16 9.52 24.50
C ALA A 442 8.24 8.00 24.71
N GLU A 443 8.83 7.60 25.82
CA GLU A 443 9.22 6.20 26.09
C GLU A 443 8.18 5.42 26.89
N VAL A 444 8.10 4.11 26.66
CA VAL A 444 7.23 3.18 27.37
C VAL A 444 7.99 1.92 27.80
N ASN A 445 7.58 1.34 28.92
CA ASN A 445 8.19 0.13 29.49
C ASN A 445 7.60 -1.17 28.87
N THR A 446 7.06 -1.10 27.65
CA THR A 446 6.48 -2.25 26.94
C THR A 446 7.05 -2.31 25.53
N ILE A 447 7.25 -3.52 25.03
CA ILE A 447 7.61 -3.73 23.62
C ILE A 447 6.38 -3.37 22.77
N ILE A 448 6.64 -2.66 21.66
CA ILE A 448 5.64 -2.39 20.62
C ILE A 448 6.04 -3.26 19.41
N PRO A 449 5.17 -4.16 18.92
CA PRO A 449 5.45 -4.93 17.71
C PRO A 449 5.55 -4.04 16.47
N VAL A 450 6.00 -4.61 15.35
CA VAL A 450 6.00 -3.92 14.05
C VAL A 450 4.60 -3.35 13.74
N THR A 451 4.56 -2.09 13.34
CA THR A 451 3.39 -1.43 12.75
C THR A 451 3.67 -1.16 11.28
N LEU A 452 2.65 -1.27 10.42
CA LEU A 452 2.79 -1.04 8.98
C LEU A 452 2.51 0.43 8.64
N HIS A 453 1.23 0.82 8.69
CA HIS A 453 0.80 2.19 8.38
C HIS A 453 -0.02 2.80 9.50
N GLY A 454 -0.17 4.12 9.44
CA GLY A 454 -1.07 4.85 10.31
C GLY A 454 -1.39 6.24 9.78
N MET A 455 -1.94 7.07 10.66
CA MET A 455 -2.24 8.46 10.34
C MET A 455 -2.07 9.35 11.57
N PHE A 456 -1.79 10.63 11.32
CA PHE A 456 -1.91 11.66 12.34
C PHE A 456 -3.28 12.33 12.23
N ARG A 457 -4.05 12.30 13.33
CA ARG A 457 -5.31 13.03 13.46
C ARG A 457 -5.06 14.32 14.26
N PRO A 458 -5.15 15.52 13.64
CA PRO A 458 -5.13 16.76 14.40
C PRO A 458 -6.31 16.80 15.36
N LYS A 459 -6.11 17.36 16.56
CA LYS A 459 -7.24 17.65 17.45
C LYS A 459 -8.10 18.72 16.76
N PRO A 460 -9.44 18.60 16.72
CA PRO A 460 -10.29 19.65 16.19
C PRO A 460 -9.95 20.98 16.88
N SER A 461 -9.78 22.06 16.10
CA SER A 461 -9.69 23.40 16.67
C SER A 461 -10.99 23.69 17.40
N SER A 462 -10.90 23.83 18.73
CA SER A 462 -12.01 24.18 19.62
C SER A 462 -12.65 25.50 19.26
#